data_AF-A0A960ZS29-F1
#
_entry.id   AF-A0A960ZS29-F1
#
_cell.length_a   1.000
_cell.length_b   1.000
_cell.length_c   1.000
_cell.angle_alpha   90.00
_cell.angle_beta   90.00
_cell.angle_gamma   90.00
#
_symmetry.space_group_name_H-M   'P 1'
#
loop_
_entity.id
_entity.type
_entity.pdbx_description
1 polymer ?
#
loop_
_entity_poly.entity_id
_entity_poly.type
_entity_poly.pdbx_seq_one_letter_code
_entity_poly.pdbx_strand_id
1 'polypeptide(L)'
;MNLRDLHVRKGDPVLPAWNKLLEWAGRFRLFAGRGVRLTRTPNGTFIVAETKGIPWDHPFKVTVSTTEATVLPGTLNNQMPTISGRLLDEDPVPLLKLVGGPNRELRSWVCLDVRVDAKTGAIDQADKGAVAITHAREPDSREVGRHPLAMLIWNADRTTVRRVHQITHFNLQHRFTKAVAGKPSRHLFWPA
;
A
#
# COMPACT_ATOMS: atom_id res chain seq x y z
N MET A 1 31.67 15.57 32.41
CA MET A 1 30.73 15.66 33.54
C MET A 1 29.94 14.37 33.57
N ASN A 2 30.17 13.57 34.60
CA ASN A 2 29.51 12.29 34.82
C ASN A 2 28.17 12.51 35.55
N LEU A 3 27.24 11.56 35.43
CA LEU A 3 25.94 11.61 36.12
C LEU A 3 26.08 11.75 37.65
N ARG A 4 27.21 11.27 38.21
CA ARG A 4 27.55 11.41 39.63
C ARG A 4 27.77 12.87 40.05
N ASP A 5 28.18 13.74 39.13
CA ASP A 5 28.45 15.17 39.38
C ASP A 5 27.16 16.02 39.51
N LEU A 6 26.00 15.41 39.22
CA LEU A 6 24.67 16.01 39.35
C LEU A 6 23.97 15.66 40.67
N HIS A 7 24.54 14.74 41.46
CA HIS A 7 23.94 14.38 42.75
C HIS A 7 24.05 15.54 43.73
N VAL A 8 22.92 15.88 44.34
CA VAL A 8 22.79 16.89 45.41
C VAL A 8 22.28 16.25 46.68
N ARG A 9 22.70 16.79 47.83
CA ARG A 9 22.25 16.38 49.16
C ARG A 9 21.32 17.43 49.75
N LYS A 10 20.52 17.01 50.72
CA LYS A 10 19.68 17.93 51.50
C LYS A 10 20.56 18.95 52.22
N GLY A 11 20.34 20.24 51.94
CA GLY A 11 21.14 21.35 52.46
C GLY A 11 22.02 22.04 51.43
N ASP A 12 22.22 21.44 50.24
CA ASP A 12 22.99 22.08 49.17
C ASP A 12 22.22 23.25 48.54
N PRO A 13 22.92 24.31 48.08
CA PRO A 13 22.30 25.43 47.39
C PRO A 13 21.71 24.98 46.05
N VAL A 14 20.44 25.36 45.82
CA VAL A 14 19.64 24.93 44.65
C VAL A 14 20.17 25.53 43.34
N LEU A 15 20.53 26.82 43.35
CA LEU A 15 20.89 27.54 42.11
C LEU A 15 22.15 26.96 41.42
N PRO A 16 23.26 26.66 42.14
CA PRO A 16 24.42 26.02 41.53
C PRO A 16 24.12 24.61 40.98
N ALA A 17 23.29 23.84 41.67
CA ALA A 17 22.89 22.50 41.22
C ALA A 17 22.00 22.56 39.96
N TRP A 18 21.08 23.52 39.91
CA TRP A 18 20.24 23.77 38.76
C TRP A 18 21.07 24.17 37.53
N ASN A 19 22.03 25.08 37.69
CA ASN A 19 22.91 25.48 36.60
C ASN A 19 23.76 24.32 36.08
N LYS A 20 24.27 23.46 36.98
CA LYS A 20 24.97 22.22 36.62
C LYS A 20 24.09 21.27 35.79
N LEU A 21 22.82 21.13 36.14
CA LEU A 21 21.87 20.33 35.38
C LEU A 21 21.59 20.92 34.00
N LEU A 22 21.39 22.23 33.90
CA LEU A 22 21.18 22.92 32.62
C LEU A 22 22.39 22.79 31.70
N GLU A 23 23.60 22.95 32.24
CA GLU A 23 24.83 22.80 31.46
C GLU A 23 25.02 21.36 30.98
N TRP A 24 24.72 20.37 31.84
CA TRP A 24 24.75 18.96 31.46
C TRP A 24 23.69 18.63 30.39
N ALA A 25 22.47 19.13 30.54
CA ALA A 25 21.38 18.96 29.58
C ALA A 25 21.71 19.60 28.22
N GLY A 26 22.34 20.77 28.21
CA GLY A 26 22.75 21.47 26.98
C GLY A 26 23.81 20.73 26.16
N ARG A 27 24.49 19.73 26.73
CA ARG A 27 25.47 18.90 26.00
C ARG A 27 24.80 17.81 25.15
N PHE A 28 23.55 17.47 25.42
CA PHE A 28 22.82 16.49 24.61
C PHE A 28 22.33 17.14 23.32
N ARG A 29 23.00 16.82 22.21
CA ARG A 29 22.42 17.06 20.89
C ARG A 29 21.35 16.01 20.63
N LEU A 30 20.10 16.44 20.51
CA LEU A 30 19.02 15.59 20.03
C LEU A 30 19.23 15.34 18.53
N PHE A 31 19.47 14.09 18.17
CA PHE A 31 19.55 13.66 16.77
C PHE A 31 18.23 12.97 16.40
N ALA A 32 17.66 13.35 15.25
CA ALA A 32 16.53 12.63 14.69
C ALA A 32 17.03 11.28 14.17
N GLY A 33 16.72 10.20 14.90
CA GLY A 33 16.94 8.82 14.47
C GLY A 33 15.76 8.25 13.69
N ARG A 34 15.84 6.99 13.24
CA ARG A 34 14.69 6.28 12.64
C ARG A 34 13.52 6.27 13.63
N GLY A 35 12.36 6.75 13.17
CA GLY A 35 11.16 6.83 14.01
C GLY A 35 11.15 7.99 14.99
N VAL A 36 12.12 8.90 14.99
CA VAL A 36 12.12 10.09 15.87
C VAL A 36 12.00 11.35 15.03
N ARG A 37 10.89 12.09 15.22
CA ARG A 37 10.67 13.42 14.63
C ARG A 37 10.93 14.49 15.67
N LEU A 38 11.66 15.53 15.27
CA LEU A 38 11.99 16.68 16.11
C LEU A 38 11.39 17.94 15.48
N THR A 39 10.53 18.63 16.21
CA THR A 39 9.99 19.92 15.79
C THR A 39 10.48 20.99 16.76
N ARG A 40 11.34 21.89 16.29
CA ARG A 40 11.81 23.04 17.07
C ARG A 40 10.85 24.21 16.92
N THR A 41 10.45 24.77 18.05
CA THR A 41 9.61 25.97 18.15
C THR A 41 10.29 26.98 19.08
N PRO A 42 9.88 28.27 19.08
CA PRO A 42 10.41 29.24 20.03
C PRO A 42 10.24 28.84 21.51
N ASN A 43 9.26 27.99 21.82
CA ASN A 43 8.94 27.55 23.18
C ASN A 43 9.68 26.24 23.58
N GLY A 44 10.43 25.63 22.67
CA GLY A 44 11.13 24.36 22.95
C GLY A 44 11.12 23.39 21.76
N THR A 45 11.60 22.17 22.02
CA THR A 45 11.66 21.10 21.02
C THR A 45 10.65 20.01 21.37
N PHE A 46 9.70 19.76 20.46
CA PHE A 46 8.82 18.60 20.53
C PHE A 46 9.53 17.38 19.95
N ILE A 47 9.50 16.27 20.70
CA ILE A 47 10.08 14.99 20.30
C ILE A 47 8.94 13.99 20.15
N VAL A 48 8.72 13.48 18.94
CA VAL A 48 7.77 12.40 18.68
C VAL A 48 8.57 11.15 18.33
N ALA A 49 8.49 10.12 19.17
CA ALA A 49 9.22 8.86 18.98
C ALA A 49 8.25 7.72 18.64
N GLU A 50 8.11 7.44 17.34
CA GLU A 50 7.45 6.26 16.78
C GLU A 50 8.48 5.13 16.66
N THR A 51 8.84 4.52 17.78
CA THR A 51 9.91 3.51 17.88
C THR A 51 9.57 2.15 17.27
N LYS A 52 8.29 1.90 17.00
CA LYS A 52 7.80 0.76 16.23
C LYS A 52 6.95 1.29 15.10
N GLY A 53 7.48 1.22 13.87
CA GLY A 53 6.62 1.38 12.70
C GLY A 53 5.54 0.32 12.77
N ILE A 54 4.28 0.73 12.75
CA ILE A 54 3.18 -0.22 12.57
C ILE A 54 3.34 -0.76 11.15
N PRO A 55 3.51 -2.08 10.95
CA PRO A 55 3.51 -2.63 9.60
C PRO A 55 2.16 -2.27 8.98
N TRP A 56 2.23 -1.46 7.93
CA TRP A 56 1.03 -1.11 7.20
C TRP A 56 0.82 -2.19 6.13
N ASP A 57 -0.23 -3.00 6.34
CA ASP A 57 -0.65 -3.99 5.36
C ASP A 57 -1.27 -3.28 4.16
N HIS A 58 -0.42 -3.10 3.16
CA HIS A 58 -0.78 -2.39 1.95
C HIS A 58 -1.95 -3.10 1.26
N PRO A 59 -3.08 -2.40 0.98
CA PRO A 59 -4.20 -3.01 0.28
C PRO A 59 -3.76 -3.46 -1.11
N PHE A 60 -4.38 -4.53 -1.62
CA PHE A 60 -4.03 -5.13 -2.91
C PHE A 60 -2.57 -5.60 -3.04
N LYS A 61 -1.88 -5.85 -1.93
CA LYS A 61 -0.54 -6.45 -1.96
C LYS A 61 -0.63 -7.86 -2.52
N VAL A 62 0.08 -8.11 -3.60
CA VAL A 62 0.13 -9.40 -4.28
C VAL A 62 1.31 -10.21 -3.76
N THR A 63 1.03 -11.43 -3.29
CA THR A 63 2.04 -12.42 -2.95
C THR A 63 1.86 -13.63 -3.85
N VAL A 64 2.95 -14.17 -4.39
CA VAL A 64 2.89 -15.19 -5.43
C VAL A 64 3.58 -16.47 -4.95
N SER A 65 2.93 -17.61 -5.20
CA SER A 65 3.50 -18.95 -5.12
C SER A 65 3.79 -19.49 -6.53
N THR A 66 4.13 -20.77 -6.67
CA THR A 66 4.49 -21.36 -7.98
C THR A 66 3.41 -21.14 -9.06
N THR A 67 2.15 -21.38 -8.73
CA THR A 67 1.04 -21.37 -9.69
C THR A 67 -0.13 -20.47 -9.28
N GLU A 68 -0.06 -19.86 -8.11
CA GLU A 68 -1.15 -19.11 -7.50
C GLU A 68 -0.65 -17.80 -6.91
N ALA A 69 -1.56 -16.86 -6.70
CA ALA A 69 -1.29 -15.62 -6.01
C ALA A 69 -2.36 -15.37 -4.95
N THR A 70 -1.94 -14.84 -3.81
CA THR A 70 -2.82 -14.21 -2.82
C THR A 70 -2.77 -12.70 -3.01
N VAL A 71 -3.90 -12.04 -2.80
CA VAL A 71 -3.99 -10.58 -2.84
C VAL A 71 -4.59 -10.13 -1.51
N LEU A 72 -3.93 -9.20 -0.82
CA LEU A 72 -4.48 -8.66 0.43
C LEU A 72 -5.74 -7.83 0.17
N PRO A 73 -6.70 -7.81 1.11
CA PRO A 73 -7.93 -7.03 0.98
C PRO A 73 -7.68 -5.55 0.65
N GLY A 74 -8.50 -5.02 -0.25
CA GLY A 74 -8.54 -3.62 -0.66
C GLY A 74 -9.88 -3.35 -1.32
N THR A 75 -10.34 -2.10 -1.32
CA THR A 75 -11.65 -1.75 -1.87
C THR A 75 -11.57 -0.93 -3.16
N LEU A 76 -12.60 -1.05 -3.99
CA LEU A 76 -12.85 -0.20 -5.15
C LEU A 76 -14.20 0.51 -4.97
N ASN A 77 -14.26 1.84 -4.92
CA ASN A 77 -15.52 2.57 -4.66
C ASN A 77 -16.25 2.05 -3.40
N ASN A 78 -15.49 1.68 -2.35
CA ASN A 78 -15.98 1.00 -1.13
C ASN A 78 -16.60 -0.39 -1.33
N GLN A 79 -16.47 -0.99 -2.51
CA GLN A 79 -16.86 -2.37 -2.81
C GLN A 79 -15.64 -3.30 -2.70
N MET A 80 -15.83 -4.48 -2.11
CA MET A 80 -14.80 -5.52 -2.02
C MET A 80 -14.73 -6.30 -3.35
N PRO A 81 -13.56 -6.39 -4.01
CA PRO A 81 -13.39 -7.20 -5.21
C PRO A 81 -13.49 -8.70 -4.93
N THR A 82 -13.72 -9.47 -6.00
CA THR A 82 -13.78 -10.94 -5.91
C THR A 82 -12.63 -11.63 -6.65
N ILE A 83 -12.27 -12.83 -6.21
CA ILE A 83 -11.45 -13.80 -6.96
C ILE A 83 -12.32 -15.02 -7.22
N SER A 84 -12.55 -15.35 -8.49
CA SER A 84 -13.41 -16.48 -8.89
C SER A 84 -14.79 -16.48 -8.21
N GLY A 85 -15.38 -15.29 -8.03
CA GLY A 85 -16.71 -15.11 -7.41
C GLY A 85 -16.75 -15.13 -5.88
N ARG A 86 -15.61 -15.36 -5.21
CA ARG A 86 -15.45 -15.29 -3.75
C ARG A 86 -14.89 -13.94 -3.34
N LEU A 87 -15.34 -13.38 -2.23
CA LEU A 87 -14.88 -12.07 -1.77
C LEU A 87 -13.43 -12.14 -1.27
N LEU A 88 -12.67 -11.07 -1.48
CA LEU A 88 -11.24 -11.06 -1.15
C LEU A 88 -10.94 -11.17 0.35
N ASP A 89 -11.90 -10.78 1.20
CA ASP A 89 -11.84 -10.85 2.66
C ASP A 89 -12.51 -12.10 3.25
N GLU A 90 -12.98 -13.03 2.40
CA GLU A 90 -13.57 -14.29 2.84
C GLU A 90 -12.52 -15.23 3.46
N ASP A 91 -12.89 -16.02 4.47
CA ASP A 91 -12.03 -17.04 5.09
C ASP A 91 -12.44 -18.45 4.63
N PRO A 92 -11.56 -19.25 4.02
CA PRO A 92 -10.15 -18.97 3.69
C PRO A 92 -10.00 -17.99 2.52
N VAL A 93 -8.95 -17.14 2.60
CA VAL A 93 -8.62 -16.13 1.58
C VAL A 93 -8.55 -16.79 0.20
N PRO A 94 -9.30 -16.27 -0.79
CA PRO A 94 -9.34 -16.90 -2.11
C PRO A 94 -8.00 -16.78 -2.84
N LEU A 95 -7.63 -17.85 -3.53
CA LEU A 95 -6.39 -17.96 -4.29
C LEU A 95 -6.65 -17.63 -5.77
N LEU A 96 -5.84 -16.74 -6.33
CA LEU A 96 -5.85 -16.43 -7.75
C LEU A 96 -4.97 -17.43 -8.50
N LYS A 97 -5.55 -18.23 -9.40
CA LYS A 97 -4.78 -19.11 -10.27
C LYS A 97 -4.10 -18.33 -11.40
N LEU A 98 -2.81 -18.55 -11.60
CA LEU A 98 -2.02 -17.91 -12.66
C LEU A 98 -2.17 -18.65 -14.00
N VAL A 99 -3.38 -18.59 -14.57
CA VAL A 99 -3.71 -19.32 -15.81
C VAL A 99 -3.15 -18.59 -17.04
N GLY A 100 -2.62 -19.34 -18.00
CA GLY A 100 -2.16 -18.82 -19.29
C GLY A 100 -0.70 -18.36 -19.32
N GLY A 101 0.00 -18.25 -18.18
CA GLY A 101 1.41 -17.88 -18.14
C GLY A 101 1.73 -16.48 -18.71
N PRO A 102 3.01 -16.17 -18.96
CA PRO A 102 3.43 -14.85 -19.43
C PRO A 102 3.19 -14.60 -20.91
N ASN A 103 3.26 -13.33 -21.31
CA ASN A 103 3.41 -12.90 -22.68
C ASN A 103 4.82 -13.21 -23.26
N ARG A 104 5.11 -12.68 -24.45
CA ARG A 104 6.39 -12.92 -25.16
C ARG A 104 7.60 -12.33 -24.43
N GLU A 105 7.40 -11.32 -23.59
CA GLU A 105 8.45 -10.67 -22.80
C GLU A 105 8.66 -11.31 -21.41
N LEU A 106 8.07 -12.48 -21.17
CA LEU A 106 8.09 -13.15 -19.87
C LEU A 106 7.39 -12.33 -18.77
N ARG A 107 6.37 -11.54 -19.14
CA ARG A 107 5.58 -10.71 -18.22
C ARG A 107 4.13 -11.14 -18.19
N SER A 108 3.52 -11.05 -17.03
CA SER A 108 2.06 -11.05 -16.88
C SER A 108 1.66 -10.09 -15.76
N TRP A 109 0.37 -9.91 -15.55
CA TRP A 109 -0.15 -8.95 -14.60
C TRP A 109 -1.25 -9.57 -13.73
N VAL A 110 -1.25 -9.19 -12.46
CA VAL A 110 -2.43 -9.31 -11.60
C VAL A 110 -3.15 -7.99 -11.67
N CYS A 111 -4.43 -8.03 -12.03
CA CYS A 111 -5.22 -6.87 -12.38
C CYS A 111 -6.51 -6.82 -11.57
N LEU A 112 -6.98 -5.60 -11.32
CA LEU A 112 -8.35 -5.31 -10.92
C LEU A 112 -9.15 -4.96 -12.18
N ASP A 113 -10.11 -5.81 -12.51
CA ASP A 113 -11.01 -5.68 -13.64
C ASP A 113 -12.37 -5.15 -13.18
N VAL A 114 -12.88 -4.14 -13.90
CA VAL A 114 -14.15 -3.49 -13.64
C VAL A 114 -15.04 -3.55 -14.88
N ARG A 115 -16.15 -4.26 -14.76
CA ARG A 115 -17.23 -4.27 -15.74
C ARG A 115 -18.29 -3.24 -15.36
N VAL A 116 -18.74 -2.51 -16.36
CA VAL A 116 -19.80 -1.52 -16.22
C VAL A 116 -20.82 -1.71 -17.34
N ASP A 117 -22.06 -1.32 -17.07
CA ASP A 117 -23.04 -1.16 -18.13
C ASP A 117 -22.59 0.00 -19.05
N ALA A 118 -22.45 -0.27 -20.35
CA ALA A 118 -21.95 0.72 -21.30
C ALA A 118 -22.90 1.93 -21.49
N LYS A 119 -24.21 1.75 -21.27
CA LYS A 119 -25.23 2.78 -21.42
C LYS A 119 -25.34 3.67 -20.20
N THR A 120 -25.14 3.17 -18.99
CA THR A 120 -25.25 3.94 -17.74
C THR A 120 -23.88 4.35 -17.22
N GLY A 121 -22.87 3.50 -17.40
CA GLY A 121 -21.54 3.61 -16.79
C GLY A 121 -21.48 3.10 -15.35
N ALA A 122 -22.57 2.53 -14.84
CA ALA A 122 -22.65 2.00 -13.49
C ALA A 122 -22.09 0.58 -13.42
N ILE A 123 -21.48 0.26 -12.29
CA ILE A 123 -21.12 -1.11 -11.91
C ILE A 123 -22.41 -1.80 -11.44
N ASP A 124 -22.74 -2.95 -12.01
CA ASP A 124 -23.85 -3.77 -11.52
C ASP A 124 -23.44 -4.42 -10.19
N GLN A 125 -24.11 -4.02 -9.10
CA GLN A 125 -23.83 -4.56 -7.77
C GLN A 125 -24.32 -6.00 -7.57
N ALA A 126 -25.25 -6.48 -8.41
CA ALA A 126 -25.71 -7.86 -8.37
C ALA A 126 -24.72 -8.82 -9.05
N ASP A 127 -23.92 -8.33 -10.01
CA ASP A 127 -22.85 -9.11 -10.64
C ASP A 127 -21.62 -9.18 -9.72
N LYS A 128 -21.47 -10.31 -9.04
CA LYS A 128 -20.30 -10.59 -8.18
C LYS A 128 -18.97 -10.55 -8.95
N GLY A 129 -18.99 -10.69 -10.27
CA GLY A 129 -17.83 -10.59 -11.15
C GLY A 129 -17.61 -9.20 -11.73
N ALA A 130 -18.43 -8.20 -11.37
CA ALA A 130 -18.32 -6.85 -11.91
C ALA A 130 -17.03 -6.16 -11.46
N VAL A 131 -16.54 -6.47 -10.26
CA VAL A 131 -15.25 -6.02 -9.74
C VAL A 131 -14.46 -7.26 -9.33
N ALA A 132 -13.49 -7.65 -10.15
CA ALA A 132 -12.79 -8.92 -10.00
C ALA A 132 -11.27 -8.76 -10.11
N ILE A 133 -10.54 -9.57 -9.35
CA ILE A 133 -9.09 -9.69 -9.49
C ILE A 133 -8.79 -10.83 -10.46
N THR A 134 -8.00 -10.55 -11.49
CA THR A 134 -7.69 -11.50 -12.56
C THR A 134 -6.20 -11.57 -12.86
N HIS A 135 -5.78 -12.68 -13.48
CA HIS A 135 -4.46 -12.81 -14.07
C HIS A 135 -4.56 -12.55 -15.57
N ALA A 136 -3.78 -11.59 -16.06
CA ALA A 136 -3.80 -11.16 -17.45
C ALA A 136 -2.42 -11.26 -18.08
N ARG A 137 -2.38 -11.72 -19.33
CA ARG A 137 -1.15 -11.70 -20.14
C ARG A 137 -0.75 -10.30 -20.58
N GLU A 138 -1.70 -9.38 -20.67
CA GLU A 138 -1.45 -8.00 -21.06
C GLU A 138 -2.22 -7.07 -20.12
N PRO A 139 -1.65 -5.90 -19.77
CA PRO A 139 -2.26 -4.99 -18.81
C PRO A 139 -3.48 -4.26 -19.38
N ASP A 140 -3.63 -4.20 -20.70
CA ASP A 140 -4.74 -3.52 -21.36
C ASP A 140 -5.88 -4.49 -21.70
N SER A 141 -7.11 -3.99 -21.59
CA SER A 141 -8.32 -4.68 -22.07
C SER A 141 -9.25 -3.67 -22.73
N ARG A 142 -9.91 -4.08 -23.82
CA ARG A 142 -10.97 -3.31 -24.48
C ARG A 142 -12.37 -3.59 -23.91
N GLU A 143 -12.51 -4.72 -23.21
CA GLU A 143 -13.81 -5.23 -22.75
C GLU A 143 -14.14 -4.76 -21.33
N VAL A 144 -13.11 -4.54 -20.52
CA VAL A 144 -13.24 -4.16 -19.11
C VAL A 144 -12.29 -3.03 -18.76
N GLY A 145 -12.63 -2.25 -17.75
CA GLY A 145 -11.69 -1.34 -17.13
C GLY A 145 -10.66 -2.14 -16.35
N ARG A 146 -9.43 -2.20 -16.85
CA ARG A 146 -8.36 -2.97 -16.22
C ARG A 146 -7.36 -2.03 -15.54
N HIS A 147 -7.05 -2.32 -14.29
CA HIS A 147 -6.01 -1.62 -13.54
C HIS A 147 -4.98 -2.63 -13.01
N PRO A 148 -3.70 -2.53 -13.41
CA PRO A 148 -2.68 -3.46 -12.96
C PRO A 148 -2.30 -3.19 -11.49
N LEU A 149 -2.34 -4.25 -10.67
CA LEU A 149 -1.95 -4.22 -9.25
C LEU A 149 -0.51 -4.71 -9.05
N ALA A 150 -0.09 -5.69 -9.84
CA ALA A 150 1.29 -6.15 -9.87
C ALA A 150 1.66 -6.68 -11.25
N MET A 151 2.94 -6.52 -11.61
CA MET A 151 3.54 -7.19 -12.76
C MET A 151 4.36 -8.38 -12.27
N LEU A 152 4.13 -9.54 -12.88
CA LEU A 152 4.85 -10.77 -12.63
C LEU A 152 5.91 -10.95 -13.72
N ILE A 153 7.16 -11.12 -13.33
CA ILE A 153 8.26 -11.46 -14.24
C ILE A 153 8.57 -12.94 -14.05
N TRP A 154 8.49 -13.69 -15.14
CA TRP A 154 8.64 -15.14 -15.15
C TRP A 154 10.07 -15.55 -15.47
N ASN A 155 10.43 -16.77 -15.07
CA ASN A 155 11.64 -17.42 -15.55
C ASN A 155 11.50 -17.81 -17.03
N ALA A 156 12.63 -18.13 -17.67
CA ALA A 156 12.66 -18.55 -19.07
C ALA A 156 11.85 -19.84 -19.31
N ASP A 157 11.64 -20.66 -18.27
CA ASP A 157 10.78 -21.84 -18.31
C ASP A 157 9.28 -21.51 -18.47
N ARG A 158 8.87 -20.25 -18.24
CA ARG A 158 7.47 -19.77 -18.28
C ARG A 158 6.51 -20.48 -17.32
N THR A 159 7.04 -21.22 -16.36
CA THR A 159 6.29 -21.98 -15.35
C THR A 159 6.39 -21.37 -13.96
N THR A 160 7.47 -20.64 -13.67
CA THR A 160 7.72 -20.07 -12.35
C THR A 160 7.91 -18.55 -12.41
N VAL A 161 7.37 -17.85 -11.41
CA VAL A 161 7.53 -16.40 -11.27
C VAL A 161 8.85 -16.12 -10.55
N ARG A 162 9.72 -15.35 -11.21
CA ARG A 162 11.02 -14.92 -10.68
C ARG A 162 10.90 -13.71 -9.76
N ARG A 163 10.01 -12.78 -10.10
CA ARG A 163 9.90 -11.50 -9.41
C ARG A 163 8.49 -10.93 -9.52
N VAL A 164 8.03 -10.30 -8.45
CA VAL A 164 6.80 -9.50 -8.42
C VAL A 164 7.20 -8.03 -8.33
N HIS A 165 6.73 -7.23 -9.28
CA HIS A 165 6.77 -5.77 -9.23
C HIS A 165 5.39 -5.27 -8.77
N GLN A 166 5.28 -4.97 -7.48
CA GLN A 166 4.06 -4.40 -6.91
C GLN A 166 3.84 -2.97 -7.44
N ILE A 167 2.62 -2.69 -7.86
CA ILE A 167 2.17 -1.34 -8.16
C ILE A 167 1.36 -0.89 -6.94
N THR A 168 1.94 0.03 -6.17
CA THR A 168 1.40 0.44 -4.87
C THR A 168 0.32 1.50 -5.05
N HIS A 169 -0.94 1.11 -4.83
CA HIS A 169 -2.07 2.01 -4.71
C HIS A 169 -2.81 1.77 -3.38
N PHE A 170 -3.25 2.86 -2.74
CA PHE A 170 -4.27 2.80 -1.70
C PHE A 170 -5.60 2.38 -2.33
N ASN A 171 -6.63 2.08 -1.53
CA ASN A 171 -7.99 1.78 -2.03
C ASN A 171 -8.32 2.59 -3.28
N LEU A 172 -8.97 1.98 -4.24
CA LEU A 172 -9.13 2.58 -5.55
C LEU A 172 -10.51 3.22 -5.68
N GLN A 173 -10.55 4.31 -6.43
CA GLN A 173 -11.77 4.85 -6.99
C GLN A 173 -11.78 4.55 -8.49
N HIS A 174 -12.97 4.34 -9.04
CA HIS A 174 -13.19 4.12 -10.45
C HIS A 174 -14.34 4.99 -10.97
N ARG A 175 -14.15 5.50 -12.20
CA ARG A 175 -15.19 6.17 -12.97
C ARG A 175 -15.12 5.76 -14.43
N PHE A 176 -16.28 5.43 -14.98
CA PHE A 176 -16.46 5.28 -16.41
C PHE A 176 -16.85 6.61 -17.06
N THR A 177 -16.17 6.95 -18.15
CA THR A 177 -16.52 8.08 -19.01
C THR A 177 -16.96 7.52 -20.36
N LYS A 178 -18.21 7.77 -20.73
CA LYS A 178 -18.76 7.33 -22.03
C LYS A 178 -18.02 8.00 -23.19
N ALA A 179 -18.04 7.32 -24.32
CA ALA A 179 -17.60 7.91 -25.57
C ALA A 179 -18.42 9.17 -25.89
N VAL A 180 -17.75 10.22 -26.34
CA VAL A 180 -18.36 11.46 -26.83
C VAL A 180 -17.71 11.77 -28.17
N ALA A 181 -18.51 12.11 -29.18
CA ALA A 181 -18.14 12.36 -30.58
C ALA A 181 -16.61 12.45 -30.85
N GLY A 182 -16.05 11.35 -31.38
CA GLY A 182 -14.62 11.25 -31.75
C GLY A 182 -13.68 10.77 -30.63
N LYS A 183 -14.15 10.59 -29.39
CA LYS A 183 -13.36 10.06 -28.27
C LYS A 183 -13.91 8.71 -27.80
N PRO A 184 -13.07 7.68 -27.64
CA PRO A 184 -13.51 6.39 -27.08
C PRO A 184 -13.91 6.55 -25.62
N SER A 185 -14.69 5.59 -25.12
CA SER A 185 -14.96 5.45 -23.69
C SER A 185 -13.67 5.22 -22.91
N ARG A 186 -13.66 5.59 -21.63
CA ARG A 186 -12.48 5.50 -20.75
C ARG A 186 -12.86 5.03 -19.36
N HIS A 187 -12.02 4.18 -18.79
CA HIS A 187 -12.04 3.85 -17.38
C HIS A 187 -10.93 4.63 -16.68
N LEU A 188 -11.29 5.37 -15.65
CA LEU A 188 -10.36 6.15 -14.85
C LEU A 188 -10.24 5.49 -13.47
N PHE A 189 -9.01 5.33 -13.01
CA PHE A 189 -8.68 4.80 -11.69
C PHE A 189 -7.80 5.81 -10.96
N TRP A 190 -8.07 6.04 -9.68
CA TRP A 190 -7.24 6.90 -8.83
C TRP A 190 -7.29 6.45 -7.36
N PRO A 191 -6.29 6.81 -6.54
CA PRO A 191 -6.34 6.53 -5.10
C PRO A 191 -7.53 7.22 -4.42
N ALA A 192 -8.21 6.50 -3.53
CA ALA A 192 -9.28 6.99 -2.68
C ALA A 192 -8.76 7.91 -1.57
#